data_AF-A0A368FV26-F1
#
_entry.id   AF-A0A368FV26-F1
#
_cell.length_a   1.000
_cell.length_b   1.000
_cell.length_c   1.000
_cell.angle_alpha   90.00
_cell.angle_beta   90.00
_cell.angle_gamma   90.00
#
_symmetry.space_group_name_H-M   'P 1'
#
loop_
_entity.id
_entity.type
_entity.pdbx_description
1 polymer ?
#
loop_
_entity_poly.entity_id
_entity_poly.type
_entity_poly.pdbx_seq_one_letter_code
_entity_poly.pdbx_strand_id
1 'polypeptide(L)'
;MASKLLRRGADVNQRCYGAFFCADDQKSSRTDSLEHEYVDLTQNTNYTGTMYFGEYPLSFAVCMNQPDLFRLLVARKANLNAQDTNGNTVLHLCVIHEKTEMMKLALEAGARLHIANKQNLTPLTLAAKLAKKKLFYLILELEGQSVWVYGEASCSSYPLTKIDTINEVTGEMNEESALSLVVYGKTSEHLELLDGILENILEEKWKAYGRLQ
;
A
#
# COMPACT_ATOMS: atom_id res chain seq x y z
N MET A 1 -4.77 -16.66 24.27
CA MET A 1 -3.33 -16.57 24.63
C MET A 1 -2.81 -15.13 24.54
N ALA A 2 -2.96 -14.45 23.40
CA ALA A 2 -2.51 -13.06 23.21
C ALA A 2 -2.97 -12.09 24.31
N SER A 3 -4.24 -12.13 24.71
CA SER A 3 -4.77 -11.29 25.81
C SER A 3 -4.03 -11.48 27.14
N LYS A 4 -3.57 -12.70 27.45
CA LYS A 4 -2.82 -13.02 28.67
C LYS A 4 -1.38 -12.47 28.61
N LEU A 5 -0.75 -12.50 27.44
CA LEU A 5 0.58 -11.92 27.22
C LEU A 5 0.54 -10.40 27.33
N LEU A 6 -0.46 -9.76 26.72
CA LEU A 6 -0.65 -8.32 26.82
C LEU A 6 -0.94 -7.85 28.25
N ARG A 7 -1.66 -8.67 29.06
CA ARG A 7 -1.84 -8.40 30.50
C ARG A 7 -0.55 -8.50 31.30
N ARG A 8 0.44 -9.27 30.82
CA ARG A 8 1.77 -9.40 31.43
C ARG A 8 2.77 -8.34 30.96
N GLY A 9 2.31 -7.32 30.23
CA GLY A 9 3.17 -6.22 29.78
C GLY A 9 3.95 -6.51 28.50
N ALA A 10 3.49 -7.45 27.66
CA ALA A 10 4.09 -7.64 26.34
C ALA A 10 3.96 -6.35 25.50
N ASP A 11 5.06 -5.92 24.88
CA ASP A 11 5.09 -4.76 24.00
C ASP A 11 4.40 -5.06 22.66
N VAL A 12 3.47 -4.20 22.28
CA VAL A 12 2.68 -4.29 21.04
C VAL A 12 3.41 -3.75 19.82
N ASN A 13 4.48 -2.98 20.02
CA ASN A 13 5.26 -2.36 18.96
C ASN A 13 6.64 -3.02 18.78
N GLN A 14 6.90 -4.13 19.46
CA GLN A 14 8.16 -4.86 19.33
C GLN A 14 8.34 -5.37 17.90
N ARG A 15 9.47 -5.04 17.27
CA ARG A 15 9.79 -5.45 15.90
C ARG A 15 10.44 -6.82 15.85
N CYS A 16 10.10 -7.63 14.84
CA CYS A 16 10.79 -8.87 14.50
C CYS A 16 11.48 -8.81 13.12
N TYR A 17 12.70 -8.27 13.06
CA TYR A 17 13.45 -7.99 11.82
C TYR A 17 14.39 -9.15 11.37
N GLY A 18 13.96 -10.40 11.57
CA GLY A 18 14.74 -11.59 11.19
C GLY A 18 14.72 -11.89 9.69
N ALA A 19 15.77 -12.55 9.17
CA ALA A 19 15.86 -12.94 7.75
C ALA A 19 14.71 -13.83 7.28
N PHE A 20 14.08 -14.56 8.21
CA PHE A 20 12.91 -15.40 7.94
C PHE A 20 11.70 -14.61 7.44
N PHE A 21 11.50 -13.39 7.96
CA PHE A 21 10.37 -12.52 7.61
C PHE A 21 10.70 -11.50 6.52
N CYS A 22 11.88 -11.57 5.90
CA CYS A 22 12.22 -10.78 4.72
C CYS A 22 11.57 -11.37 3.46
N ALA A 23 11.23 -10.51 2.51
CA ALA A 23 10.80 -10.93 1.19
C ALA A 23 11.90 -11.74 0.49
N ASP A 24 11.52 -12.77 -0.28
CA ASP A 24 12.47 -13.73 -0.85
C ASP A 24 13.44 -13.08 -1.84
N ASP A 25 12.98 -12.08 -2.60
CA ASP A 25 13.81 -11.29 -3.51
C ASP A 25 14.87 -10.42 -2.81
N GLN A 26 14.66 -10.07 -1.55
CA GLN A 26 15.60 -9.28 -0.76
C GLN A 26 16.50 -10.13 0.14
N LYS A 27 16.27 -11.44 0.27
CA LYS A 27 17.06 -12.30 1.17
C LYS A 27 18.54 -12.35 0.80
N SER A 28 18.84 -12.35 -0.50
CA SER A 28 20.22 -12.39 -1.00
C SER A 28 20.94 -11.06 -0.87
N SER A 29 20.20 -9.95 -0.84
CA SER A 29 20.77 -8.60 -0.71
C SER A 29 20.91 -8.14 0.74
N ARG A 30 20.44 -8.95 1.69
CA ARG A 30 20.55 -8.66 3.12
C ARG A 30 22.00 -8.66 3.56
N THR A 31 22.51 -7.49 3.93
CA THR A 31 23.83 -7.33 4.55
C THR A 31 23.69 -6.85 5.98
N ASP A 32 24.55 -7.38 6.85
CA ASP A 32 24.72 -6.85 8.21
C ASP A 32 25.77 -5.76 8.16
N SER A 33 25.48 -4.61 8.76
CA SER A 33 26.42 -3.48 8.80
C SER A 33 27.10 -3.46 10.15
N LEU A 34 28.42 -3.26 10.16
CA LEU A 34 29.16 -3.07 11.41
C LEU A 34 28.94 -1.66 11.99
N GLU A 35 28.39 -0.73 11.20
CA GLU A 35 28.23 0.68 11.58
C GLU A 35 26.86 0.99 12.21
N HIS A 36 25.85 0.13 12.00
CA HIS A 36 24.51 0.34 12.55
C HIS A 36 23.75 -0.97 12.80
N GLU A 37 22.82 -0.93 13.75
CA GLU A 37 22.04 -2.09 14.18
C GLU A 37 20.86 -2.45 13.25
N TYR A 38 20.55 -1.62 12.24
CA TYR A 38 19.47 -1.91 11.30
C TYR A 38 19.95 -2.67 10.07
N VAL A 39 19.01 -3.39 9.45
CA VAL A 39 19.27 -4.24 8.28
C VAL A 39 19.27 -3.40 7.01
N ASP A 40 20.31 -3.55 6.20
CA ASP A 40 20.35 -2.97 4.85
C ASP A 40 19.70 -3.91 3.84
N LEU A 41 18.77 -3.37 3.07
CA LEU A 41 18.04 -4.06 2.01
C LEU A 41 18.01 -3.20 0.75
N THR A 42 17.90 -3.86 -0.40
CA THR A 42 17.66 -3.18 -1.67
C THR A 42 16.33 -2.43 -1.63
N GLN A 43 16.32 -1.18 -2.09
CA GLN A 43 15.10 -0.36 -2.12
C GLN A 43 14.02 -0.99 -2.98
N ASN A 44 14.37 -1.52 -4.15
CA ASN A 44 13.40 -2.17 -5.03
C ASN A 44 13.14 -3.63 -4.61
N THR A 45 11.86 -3.96 -4.49
CA THR A 45 11.30 -5.26 -4.13
C THR A 45 9.90 -5.39 -4.73
N ASN A 46 9.58 -6.62 -5.13
CA ASN A 46 8.25 -7.04 -5.57
C ASN A 46 7.55 -7.90 -4.51
N TYR A 47 8.08 -7.93 -3.28
CA TYR A 47 7.55 -8.67 -2.13
C TYR A 47 7.28 -10.15 -2.45
N THR A 48 8.22 -10.80 -3.15
CA THR A 48 8.05 -12.20 -3.50
C THR A 48 8.17 -13.09 -2.27
N GLY A 49 7.50 -14.24 -2.31
CA GLY A 49 7.45 -15.18 -1.19
C GLY A 49 6.21 -15.04 -0.32
N THR A 50 6.02 -15.97 0.61
CA THR A 50 4.81 -16.07 1.46
C THR A 50 5.00 -15.53 2.88
N MET A 51 6.22 -15.10 3.19
CA MET A 51 6.71 -14.99 4.57
C MET A 51 6.89 -13.56 5.08
N TYR A 52 6.52 -12.56 4.27
CA TYR A 52 6.70 -11.16 4.61
C TYR A 52 5.50 -10.60 5.38
N PHE A 53 5.63 -10.38 6.69
CA PHE A 53 4.52 -9.94 7.58
C PHE A 53 4.72 -8.58 8.25
N GLY A 54 5.72 -7.80 7.82
CA GLY A 54 5.90 -6.40 8.24
C GLY A 54 6.22 -6.16 9.71
N GLU A 55 6.93 -7.10 10.34
CA GLU A 55 7.68 -6.96 11.61
C GLU A 55 6.92 -6.65 12.90
N TYR A 56 5.70 -6.10 12.86
CA TYR A 56 4.96 -5.68 14.05
C TYR A 56 3.84 -6.67 14.40
N PRO A 57 3.54 -6.93 15.69
CA PRO A 57 2.42 -7.79 16.09
C PRO A 57 1.09 -7.41 15.42
N LEU A 58 0.87 -6.11 15.19
CA LEU A 58 -0.31 -5.59 14.50
C LEU A 58 -0.37 -6.02 13.03
N SER A 59 0.75 -6.00 12.31
CA SER A 59 0.78 -6.41 10.92
C SER A 59 0.60 -7.92 10.75
N PHE A 60 1.11 -8.72 11.68
CA PHE A 60 0.84 -10.17 11.69
C PHE A 60 -0.66 -10.46 11.80
N ALA A 61 -1.39 -9.73 12.64
CA ALA A 61 -2.84 -9.87 12.75
C ALA A 61 -3.56 -9.56 11.42
N VAL A 62 -3.05 -8.58 10.65
CA VAL A 62 -3.56 -8.26 9.31
C VAL A 62 -3.26 -9.36 8.30
N CYS A 63 -2.00 -9.80 8.19
CA CYS A 63 -1.60 -10.85 7.24
C CYS A 63 -2.35 -12.17 7.50
N MET A 64 -2.59 -12.50 8.77
CA MET A 64 -3.36 -13.69 9.19
C MET A 64 -4.88 -13.51 9.14
N ASN A 65 -5.38 -12.35 8.72
CA ASN A 65 -6.82 -12.03 8.64
C ASN A 65 -7.55 -12.26 9.98
N GLN A 66 -6.99 -11.75 11.08
CA GLN A 66 -7.52 -11.90 12.44
C GLN A 66 -8.05 -10.55 12.96
N PRO A 67 -9.31 -10.19 12.65
CA PRO A 67 -9.88 -8.88 13.03
C PRO A 67 -10.00 -8.70 14.55
N ASP A 68 -10.30 -9.76 15.29
CA ASP A 68 -10.40 -9.68 16.76
C ASP A 68 -9.06 -9.38 17.42
N LEU A 69 -7.98 -10.00 16.93
CA LEU A 69 -6.64 -9.74 17.41
C LEU A 69 -6.21 -8.31 17.04
N PHE A 70 -6.53 -7.87 15.83
CA PHE A 70 -6.26 -6.51 15.40
C PHE A 70 -6.95 -5.48 16.30
N ARG A 71 -8.26 -5.64 16.53
CA ARG A 71 -9.03 -4.75 17.43
C ARG A 71 -8.46 -4.74 18.84
N LEU A 72 -8.05 -5.90 19.35
CA LEU A 72 -7.40 -6.01 20.65
C LEU A 72 -6.08 -5.22 20.71
N LEU A 73 -5.25 -5.31 19.66
CA LEU A 73 -3.97 -4.60 19.59
C LEU A 73 -4.15 -3.09 19.45
N VAL A 74 -5.10 -2.66 18.62
CA VAL A 74 -5.49 -1.24 18.50
C VAL A 74 -6.00 -0.69 19.83
N ALA A 75 -6.83 -1.46 20.57
CA ALA A 75 -7.28 -1.08 21.90
C ALA A 75 -6.12 -0.96 22.92
N ARG A 76 -4.97 -1.58 22.65
CA ARG A 76 -3.73 -1.43 23.42
C ARG A 76 -2.77 -0.39 22.86
N LYS A 77 -3.26 0.52 22.01
CA LYS A 77 -2.50 1.62 21.40
C LYS A 77 -1.33 1.15 20.52
N ALA A 78 -1.52 0.03 19.82
CA ALA A 78 -0.60 -0.36 18.75
C ALA A 78 -0.54 0.74 17.67
N ASN A 79 0.65 1.03 17.15
CA ASN A 79 0.80 2.08 16.16
C ASN A 79 0.46 1.57 14.75
N LEU A 80 -0.66 2.04 14.21
CA LEU A 80 -1.15 1.71 12.85
C LEU A 80 -0.22 2.21 11.74
N ASN A 81 0.51 3.29 12.01
CA ASN A 81 1.37 3.97 11.05
C ASN A 81 2.85 3.60 11.23
N ALA A 82 3.14 2.60 12.06
CA ALA A 82 4.51 2.10 12.21
C ALA A 82 5.01 1.52 10.88
N GLN A 83 6.24 1.88 10.53
CA GLN A 83 6.89 1.46 9.30
C GLN A 83 7.90 0.36 9.61
N ASP A 84 7.89 -0.69 8.79
CA ASP A 84 8.87 -1.79 8.87
C ASP A 84 10.20 -1.42 8.18
N THR A 85 11.11 -2.39 8.02
CA THR A 85 12.41 -2.13 7.37
C THR A 85 12.29 -1.67 5.92
N ASN A 86 11.21 -2.00 5.20
CA ASN A 86 10.95 -1.52 3.85
C ASN A 86 10.14 -0.21 3.82
N GLY A 87 9.83 0.36 4.98
CA GLY A 87 8.99 1.55 5.09
C GLY A 87 7.49 1.24 4.96
N ASN A 88 7.09 -0.03 4.93
CA ASN A 88 5.70 -0.41 4.76
C ASN A 88 4.92 -0.24 6.06
N THR A 89 3.75 0.36 5.95
CA THR A 89 2.74 0.43 7.02
C THR A 89 1.79 -0.76 6.95
N VAL A 90 0.90 -0.87 7.93
CA VAL A 90 -0.13 -1.91 7.95
C VAL A 90 -1.00 -1.92 6.67
N LEU A 91 -1.26 -0.75 6.07
CA LEU A 91 -2.04 -0.64 4.84
C LEU A 91 -1.31 -1.18 3.61
N HIS A 92 0.01 -1.00 3.54
CA HIS A 92 0.82 -1.62 2.47
C HIS A 92 0.76 -3.15 2.57
N LEU A 93 0.75 -3.69 3.78
CA LEU A 93 0.67 -5.14 4.00
C LEU A 93 -0.70 -5.70 3.65
N CYS A 94 -1.79 -4.93 3.86
CA CYS A 94 -3.10 -5.30 3.32
C CYS A 94 -3.06 -5.45 1.80
N VAL A 95 -2.35 -4.55 1.10
CA VAL A 95 -2.16 -4.60 -0.36
C VAL A 95 -1.38 -5.83 -0.78
N ILE A 96 -0.22 -6.08 -0.15
CA ILE A 96 0.65 -7.21 -0.48
C ILE A 96 -0.07 -8.56 -0.30
N HIS A 97 -0.86 -8.71 0.76
CA HIS A 97 -1.57 -9.97 1.10
C HIS A 97 -3.03 -10.03 0.63
N GLU A 98 -3.45 -9.06 -0.16
CA GLU A 98 -4.81 -8.94 -0.70
C GLU A 98 -5.93 -8.98 0.37
N LYS A 99 -5.73 -8.30 1.51
CA LYS A 99 -6.69 -8.30 2.64
C LYS A 99 -7.61 -7.09 2.60
N THR A 100 -8.67 -7.16 1.77
CA THR A 100 -9.67 -6.08 1.61
C THR A 100 -10.39 -5.73 2.92
N GLU A 101 -10.86 -6.73 3.67
CA GLU A 101 -11.62 -6.51 4.90
C GLU A 101 -10.75 -5.92 6.01
N MET A 102 -9.49 -6.37 6.12
CA MET A 102 -8.54 -5.78 7.06
C MET A 102 -8.15 -4.36 6.66
N MET A 103 -8.13 -4.03 5.37
CA MET A 103 -7.88 -2.66 4.91
C MET A 103 -8.97 -1.69 5.38
N LYS A 104 -10.25 -2.05 5.19
CA LYS A 104 -11.38 -1.26 5.70
C LYS A 104 -11.28 -1.07 7.21
N LEU A 105 -11.05 -2.15 7.93
CA LEU A 105 -10.94 -2.13 9.39
C LEU A 105 -9.76 -1.27 9.87
N ALA A 106 -8.61 -1.33 9.19
CA ALA A 106 -7.45 -0.50 9.54
C ALA A 106 -7.72 0.99 9.29
N LEU A 107 -8.48 1.34 8.25
CA LEU A 107 -8.88 2.72 7.97
C LEU A 107 -9.92 3.25 8.96
N GLU A 108 -10.92 2.43 9.31
CA GLU A 108 -11.86 2.72 10.40
C GLU A 108 -11.13 2.97 11.74
N ALA A 109 -10.01 2.27 11.97
CA ALA A 109 -9.17 2.45 13.14
C ALA A 109 -8.27 3.71 13.09
N GLY A 110 -8.23 4.44 11.97
CA GLY A 110 -7.46 5.68 11.80
C GLY A 110 -6.07 5.52 11.19
N ALA A 111 -5.81 4.45 10.43
CA ALA A 111 -4.57 4.32 9.66
C ALA A 111 -4.49 5.39 8.55
N ARG A 112 -3.29 5.89 8.26
CA ARG A 112 -3.06 6.94 7.26
C ARG A 112 -2.75 6.36 5.88
N LEU A 113 -3.53 6.75 4.87
CA LEU A 113 -3.37 6.30 3.48
C LEU A 113 -2.17 6.90 2.76
N HIS A 114 -1.79 8.15 3.07
CA HIS A 114 -0.78 8.87 2.28
C HIS A 114 0.67 8.66 2.75
N ILE A 115 0.92 7.67 3.61
CA ILE A 115 2.30 7.36 4.02
C ILE A 115 2.97 6.61 2.87
N ALA A 116 4.13 7.09 2.44
CA ALA A 116 4.95 6.43 1.45
C ALA A 116 5.99 5.50 2.09
N ASN A 117 6.26 4.36 1.45
CA ASN A 117 7.32 3.43 1.86
C ASN A 117 8.70 3.86 1.35
N LYS A 118 9.74 3.03 1.53
CA LYS A 118 11.10 3.36 1.05
C LYS A 118 11.25 3.40 -0.48
N GLN A 119 10.26 2.91 -1.22
CA GLN A 119 10.15 3.05 -2.68
C GLN A 119 9.34 4.28 -3.08
N ASN A 120 9.00 5.16 -2.12
CA ASN A 120 8.09 6.29 -2.27
C ASN A 120 6.67 5.90 -2.72
N LEU A 121 6.31 4.62 -2.61
CA LEU A 121 4.99 4.13 -2.96
C LEU A 121 4.04 4.31 -1.79
N THR A 122 2.84 4.80 -2.08
CA THR A 122 1.69 4.77 -1.17
C THR A 122 0.99 3.41 -1.30
N PRO A 123 0.06 3.03 -0.40
CA PRO A 123 -0.75 1.83 -0.56
C PRO A 123 -1.48 1.79 -1.92
N LEU A 124 -1.95 2.93 -2.44
CA LEU A 124 -2.60 3.03 -3.75
C LEU A 124 -1.63 2.70 -4.89
N THR A 125 -0.47 3.37 -4.94
CA THR A 125 0.52 3.15 -6.01
C THR A 125 1.21 1.80 -5.88
N LEU A 126 1.33 1.25 -4.67
CA LEU A 126 1.76 -0.13 -4.46
C LEU A 126 0.74 -1.13 -5.01
N ALA A 127 -0.56 -0.89 -4.84
CA ALA A 127 -1.60 -1.74 -5.43
C ALA A 127 -1.53 -1.71 -6.97
N ALA A 128 -1.18 -0.56 -7.55
CA ALA A 128 -0.91 -0.43 -8.98
C ALA A 128 0.33 -1.23 -9.42
N LYS A 129 1.45 -1.11 -8.71
CA LYS A 129 2.70 -1.86 -8.99
C LYS A 129 2.54 -3.37 -8.91
N LEU A 130 1.72 -3.85 -7.98
CA LEU A 130 1.46 -5.28 -7.76
C LEU A 130 0.21 -5.79 -8.50
N ALA A 131 -0.41 -4.95 -9.35
CA ALA A 131 -1.63 -5.24 -10.10
C ALA A 131 -2.82 -5.75 -9.26
N LYS A 132 -2.97 -5.26 -8.02
CA LYS A 132 -4.04 -5.69 -7.09
C LYS A 132 -5.34 -4.92 -7.35
N LYS A 133 -6.02 -5.25 -8.46
CA LYS A 133 -7.23 -4.57 -8.95
C LYS A 133 -8.27 -4.29 -7.86
N LYS A 134 -8.69 -5.31 -7.11
CA LYS A 134 -9.72 -5.17 -6.06
C LYS A 134 -9.34 -4.15 -4.99
N LEU A 135 -8.08 -4.13 -4.56
CA LEU A 135 -7.59 -3.21 -3.53
C LEU A 135 -7.35 -1.81 -4.08
N PHE A 136 -6.87 -1.71 -5.32
CA PHE A 136 -6.73 -0.43 -6.00
C PHE A 136 -8.06 0.32 -6.05
N TYR A 137 -9.13 -0.35 -6.51
CA TYR A 137 -10.46 0.24 -6.56
C TYR A 137 -11.03 0.54 -5.18
N LEU A 138 -10.84 -0.36 -4.20
CA LEU A 138 -11.27 -0.10 -2.83
C LEU A 138 -10.62 1.15 -2.23
N ILE A 139 -9.30 1.33 -2.42
CA ILE A 139 -8.59 2.52 -1.92
C ILE A 139 -9.09 3.77 -2.65
N LEU A 140 -9.28 3.67 -3.95
CA LEU A 140 -9.76 4.77 -4.78
C LEU A 140 -11.18 5.21 -4.39
N GLU A 141 -12.09 4.26 -4.12
CA GLU A 141 -13.43 4.54 -3.58
C GLU A 141 -13.36 5.23 -2.21
N LEU A 142 -12.40 4.85 -1.37
CA LEU A 142 -12.22 5.41 -0.03
C LEU A 142 -11.57 6.80 -0.05
N GLU A 143 -10.72 7.08 -1.04
CA GLU A 143 -10.16 8.42 -1.27
C GLU A 143 -11.10 9.34 -2.06
N GLY A 144 -12.05 8.76 -2.80
CA GLY A 144 -13.03 9.47 -3.60
C GLY A 144 -13.93 10.38 -2.76
N GLN A 145 -14.07 11.62 -3.19
CA GLN A 145 -15.00 12.57 -2.59
C GLN A 145 -16.24 12.67 -3.48
N SER A 146 -17.42 12.45 -2.91
CA SER A 146 -18.68 12.69 -3.61
C SER A 146 -18.88 14.20 -3.76
N VAL A 147 -18.86 14.69 -5.00
CA VAL A 147 -19.06 16.11 -5.31
C VAL A 147 -20.54 16.45 -5.29
N TRP A 148 -21.35 15.63 -5.95
CA TRP A 148 -22.80 15.77 -5.95
C TRP A 148 -23.48 14.46 -6.33
N VAL A 149 -24.73 14.31 -5.90
CA VAL A 149 -25.63 13.21 -6.26
C VAL A 149 -26.98 13.81 -6.64
N TYR A 150 -27.48 13.50 -7.83
CA TYR A 150 -28.76 13.92 -8.36
C TYR A 150 -29.52 12.74 -8.96
N GLY A 151 -30.50 12.22 -8.23
CA GLY A 151 -31.24 11.03 -8.62
C GLY A 151 -30.29 9.83 -8.75
N GLU A 152 -30.22 9.26 -9.95
CA GLU A 152 -29.31 8.14 -10.28
C GLU A 152 -27.92 8.62 -10.75
N ALA A 153 -27.73 9.92 -11.01
CA ALA A 153 -26.46 10.47 -11.42
C ALA A 153 -25.63 10.87 -10.19
N SER A 154 -24.37 10.46 -10.15
CA SER A 154 -23.42 10.89 -9.12
C SER A 154 -22.11 11.32 -9.76
N CYS A 155 -21.50 12.37 -9.22
CA CYS A 155 -20.16 12.79 -9.58
C CYS A 155 -19.24 12.63 -8.36
N SER A 156 -18.15 11.88 -8.57
CA SER A 156 -17.10 11.69 -7.58
C SER A 156 -15.79 12.27 -8.12
N SER A 157 -15.03 12.92 -7.27
CA SER A 157 -13.70 13.45 -7.58
C SER A 157 -12.63 12.65 -6.86
N TYR A 158 -11.52 12.38 -7.55
CA TYR A 158 -10.38 11.64 -7.01
C TYR A 158 -9.11 12.52 -7.07
N PRO A 159 -8.23 12.45 -6.07
CA PRO A 159 -6.96 13.17 -6.11
C PRO A 159 -6.05 12.59 -7.19
N LEU A 160 -5.60 13.42 -8.15
CA LEU A 160 -4.79 12.97 -9.28
C LEU A 160 -3.28 12.89 -8.98
N THR A 161 -2.82 13.56 -7.92
CA THR A 161 -1.40 13.66 -7.50
C THR A 161 -0.58 12.36 -7.57
N LYS A 162 -1.17 11.19 -7.29
CA LYS A 162 -0.50 9.87 -7.30
C LYS A 162 -1.00 8.94 -8.40
N ILE A 163 -1.99 9.37 -9.17
CA ILE A 163 -2.58 8.60 -10.27
C ILE A 163 -1.96 9.04 -11.59
N ASP A 164 -1.82 10.35 -11.78
CA ASP A 164 -1.45 10.94 -13.05
C ASP A 164 0.06 11.02 -13.27
N THR A 165 0.50 10.85 -14.53
CA THR A 165 1.93 10.81 -14.90
C THR A 165 2.68 12.13 -14.70
N ILE A 166 1.99 13.25 -14.50
CA ILE A 166 2.60 14.56 -14.34
C ILE A 166 2.33 15.04 -12.92
N ASN A 167 3.38 15.48 -12.23
CA ASN A 167 3.23 16.08 -10.92
C ASN A 167 2.62 17.49 -11.05
N GLU A 168 1.51 17.72 -10.36
CA GLU A 168 0.78 19.00 -10.39
C GLU A 168 1.62 20.20 -9.91
N VAL A 169 2.60 19.97 -9.02
CA VAL A 169 3.41 21.03 -8.40
C VAL A 169 4.67 21.31 -9.21
N THR A 170 5.40 20.27 -9.62
CA THR A 170 6.69 20.42 -10.30
C THR A 170 6.57 20.45 -11.82
N GLY A 171 5.47 19.92 -12.38
CA GLY A 171 5.31 19.73 -13.82
C GLY A 171 6.20 18.63 -14.42
N GLU A 172 6.98 17.94 -13.58
CA GLU A 172 7.87 16.85 -14.00
C GLU A 172 7.10 15.54 -14.14
N MET A 173 7.66 14.61 -14.93
CA MET A 173 7.13 13.27 -15.05
C MET A 173 7.31 12.51 -13.72
N ASN A 174 6.21 11.99 -13.19
CA ASN A 174 6.21 11.18 -11.99
C ASN A 174 6.24 9.70 -12.38
N GLU A 175 7.41 9.08 -12.28
CA GLU A 175 7.61 7.65 -12.56
C GLU A 175 6.90 6.74 -11.54
N GLU A 176 6.60 7.26 -10.35
CA GLU A 176 5.96 6.55 -9.23
C GLU A 176 4.43 6.60 -9.28
N SER A 177 3.87 7.19 -10.35
CA SER A 177 2.43 7.32 -10.55
C SER A 177 1.76 5.97 -10.77
N ALA A 178 0.49 5.85 -10.38
CA ALA A 178 -0.26 4.64 -10.67
C ALA A 178 -0.27 4.35 -12.18
N LEU A 179 -0.51 5.37 -13.03
CA LEU A 179 -0.58 5.17 -14.47
C LEU A 179 0.77 4.70 -15.07
N SER A 180 1.90 5.27 -14.65
CA SER A 180 3.23 4.83 -15.12
C SER A 180 3.54 3.41 -14.65
N LEU A 181 3.27 3.09 -13.39
CA LEU A 181 3.50 1.76 -12.83
C LEU A 181 2.66 0.69 -13.52
N VAL A 182 1.42 1.00 -13.90
CA VAL A 182 0.55 0.08 -14.65
C VAL A 182 1.03 -0.11 -16.08
N VAL A 183 1.36 0.96 -16.80
CA VAL A 183 1.80 0.89 -18.20
C VAL A 183 3.13 0.14 -18.35
N TYR A 184 4.09 0.35 -17.43
CA TYR A 184 5.37 -0.36 -17.42
C TYR A 184 5.31 -1.71 -16.69
N GLY A 185 4.12 -2.12 -16.24
CA GLY A 185 3.85 -3.42 -15.63
C GLY A 185 4.10 -4.57 -16.62
N LYS A 186 4.57 -5.72 -16.10
CA LYS A 186 4.92 -6.89 -16.92
C LYS A 186 3.83 -7.97 -16.97
N THR A 187 2.89 -7.96 -16.03
CA THR A 187 1.86 -9.01 -15.92
C THR A 187 0.58 -8.62 -16.64
N SER A 188 -0.19 -9.60 -17.11
CA SER A 188 -1.51 -9.38 -17.72
C SER A 188 -2.50 -8.72 -16.75
N GLU A 189 -2.32 -8.92 -15.44
CA GLU A 189 -3.11 -8.27 -14.39
C GLU A 189 -3.02 -6.73 -14.45
N HIS A 190 -1.89 -6.18 -14.93
CA HIS A 190 -1.76 -4.73 -15.12
C HIS A 190 -2.67 -4.24 -16.26
N LEU A 191 -2.89 -5.06 -17.30
CA LEU A 191 -3.81 -4.70 -18.39
C LEU A 191 -5.25 -4.62 -17.87
N GLU A 192 -5.66 -5.57 -17.02
CA GLU A 192 -6.97 -5.52 -16.38
C GLU A 192 -7.13 -4.32 -15.43
N LEU A 193 -6.02 -3.75 -14.94
CA LEU A 193 -6.05 -2.58 -14.08
C LEU A 193 -6.23 -1.27 -14.86
N LEU A 194 -5.93 -1.25 -16.16
CA LEU A 194 -6.09 -0.06 -17.02
C LEU A 194 -7.56 0.33 -17.21
N ASP A 195 -8.49 -0.63 -17.11
CA ASP A 195 -9.92 -0.37 -17.22
C ASP A 195 -10.37 0.77 -16.28
N GLY A 196 -11.42 1.50 -16.65
CA GLY A 196 -12.10 2.43 -15.74
C GLY A 196 -11.44 3.81 -15.67
N ILE A 197 -10.93 4.20 -14.51
CA ILE A 197 -10.44 5.58 -14.30
C ILE A 197 -9.15 5.85 -15.05
N LEU A 198 -8.24 4.86 -15.12
CA LEU A 198 -6.98 5.02 -15.84
C LEU A 198 -7.21 5.16 -17.35
N GLU A 199 -8.11 4.36 -17.91
CA GLU A 199 -8.59 4.49 -19.29
C GLU A 199 -9.18 5.87 -19.56
N ASN A 200 -10.08 6.37 -18.71
CA ASN A 200 -10.66 7.70 -18.87
C ASN A 200 -9.58 8.80 -18.88
N ILE A 201 -8.58 8.72 -17.98
CA ILE A 201 -7.46 9.69 -17.95
C ILE A 201 -6.64 9.60 -19.24
N LEU A 202 -6.35 8.39 -19.72
CA LEU A 202 -5.62 8.16 -20.97
C LEU A 202 -6.39 8.70 -22.19
N GLU A 203 -7.71 8.49 -22.25
CA GLU A 203 -8.55 9.03 -23.32
C GLU A 203 -8.54 10.56 -23.35
N GLU A 204 -8.70 11.20 -22.19
CA GLU A 204 -8.68 12.66 -22.11
C GLU A 204 -7.30 13.22 -22.51
N LYS A 205 -6.22 12.54 -22.09
CA LYS A 205 -4.86 12.88 -22.54
C LYS A 205 -4.66 12.69 -24.03
N TRP A 206 -5.20 11.63 -24.61
CA TRP A 206 -5.15 11.39 -26.05
C TRP A 206 -5.90 12.46 -26.83
N LYS A 207 -7.08 12.88 -26.36
CA LYS A 207 -7.86 13.97 -26.96
C LYS A 207 -7.11 15.31 -26.89
N ALA A 208 -6.48 15.60 -25.75
CA ALA A 208 -5.78 16.87 -25.53
C ALA A 208 -4.44 16.97 -26.28
N TYR A 209 -3.61 15.91 -26.22
CA TYR A 209 -2.23 15.96 -26.73
C TYR A 209 -2.02 15.14 -28.01
N GLY A 210 -2.72 14.03 -28.16
CA GLY A 210 -2.52 13.09 -29.28
C GLY A 210 -3.28 13.48 -30.56
N ARG A 211 -4.47 14.10 -30.44
CA ARG A 211 -5.31 14.44 -31.61
C ARG A 211 -4.81 15.64 -32.42
N LEU A 212 -3.92 16.45 -31.85
CA LEU A 212 -3.37 17.67 -32.45
C LEU A 212 -2.00 17.47 -33.11
N GLN A 213 -1.47 16.24 -33.11
CA GLN A 213 -0.26 15.83 -33.85
C GLN A 213 -0.65 15.10 -35.14
#